data_AF-F9Q766-F1
#
_entry.id   AF-F9Q766-F1
#
_cell.length_a   1.000
_cell.length_b   1.000
_cell.length_c   1.000
_cell.angle_alpha   90.00
_cell.angle_beta   90.00
_cell.angle_gamma   90.00
#
_symmetry.space_group_name_H-M   'P 1'
#
loop_
_entity.id
_entity.type
_entity.pdbx_description
1 polymer ?
#
loop_
_entity_poly.entity_id
_entity_poly.type
_entity_poly.pdbx_seq_one_letter_code
_entity_poly.pdbx_strand_id
1 'polypeptide(L)'
;MQIALDSLTIKLSELPLAREKFIRLFNQPQAIRRAFLPMHQYGVLSAYLPQWQAIAGLMQFDLFHIYTVDEHTLQVMLKLENLLSENAAQEHPIAHRIFSQLQDRSLIYSAALFHDIAKGRGGDHAELGAEDIAEFAVLHGFDARESDTMQWLVRAHLLMSVTAQRRDIYDPEVVLDFAGKVKTEYVWII
;
A
#
# COMPACT_ATOMS: atom_id res chain seq x y z
N MET A 1 10.67 -17.74 16.94
CA MET A 1 9.53 -17.53 16.02
C MET A 1 9.95 -17.68 14.56
N GLN A 2 11.00 -16.98 14.09
CA GLN A 2 11.52 -17.14 12.72
C GLN A 2 11.78 -18.61 12.31
N ILE A 3 12.44 -19.40 13.17
CA ILE A 3 12.71 -20.83 12.96
C ILE A 3 11.42 -21.66 12.71
N ALA A 4 10.29 -21.26 13.28
CA ALA A 4 9.01 -21.95 13.09
C ALA A 4 8.25 -21.48 11.83
N LEU A 5 8.59 -20.30 11.30
CA LEU A 5 8.05 -19.81 10.03
C LEU A 5 8.85 -20.36 8.85
N ASP A 6 10.17 -20.48 9.00
CA ASP A 6 11.05 -21.07 7.99
C ASP A 6 10.82 -22.58 7.78
N SER A 7 10.15 -23.24 8.74
CA SER A 7 9.76 -24.65 8.65
C SER A 7 8.37 -24.88 8.01
N LEU A 8 7.67 -23.80 7.62
CA LEU A 8 6.39 -23.92 6.92
C LEU A 8 6.60 -24.51 5.52
N THR A 9 5.92 -25.61 5.25
CA THR A 9 5.93 -26.29 3.94
C THR A 9 5.01 -25.64 2.92
N ILE A 10 4.07 -24.80 3.38
CA ILE A 10 3.08 -24.10 2.58
C ILE A 10 3.08 -22.64 3.03
N LYS A 11 3.05 -21.69 2.08
CA LYS A 11 2.97 -20.26 2.39
C LYS A 11 1.67 -19.94 3.11
N LEU A 12 1.69 -19.00 4.06
CA LEU A 12 0.47 -18.67 4.81
C LEU A 12 -0.65 -18.16 3.91
N SER A 13 -0.32 -17.44 2.83
CA SER A 13 -1.29 -16.96 1.83
C SER A 13 -2.01 -18.07 1.06
N GLU A 14 -1.51 -19.30 1.04
CA GLU A 14 -2.22 -20.44 0.40
C GLU A 14 -3.38 -20.95 1.27
N LEU A 15 -3.38 -20.66 2.58
CA LEU A 15 -4.43 -21.08 3.50
C LEU A 15 -5.64 -20.12 3.41
N PRO A 16 -6.84 -20.58 3.01
CA PRO A 16 -8.00 -19.70 2.86
C PRO A 16 -8.36 -18.90 4.13
N LEU A 17 -8.27 -19.55 5.29
CA LEU A 17 -8.55 -18.91 6.57
C LEU A 17 -7.51 -17.83 6.92
N ALA A 18 -6.25 -18.00 6.50
CA ALA A 18 -5.23 -16.99 6.70
C ALA A 18 -5.51 -15.77 5.81
N ARG A 19 -5.94 -15.98 4.56
CA ARG A 19 -6.36 -14.89 3.65
C ARG A 19 -7.51 -14.07 4.19
N GLU A 20 -8.57 -14.75 4.63
CA GLU A 20 -9.72 -14.11 5.25
C GLU A 20 -9.31 -13.27 6.46
N LYS A 21 -8.47 -13.83 7.34
CA LYS A 21 -7.99 -13.12 8.54
C LYS A 21 -7.08 -11.94 8.18
N PHE A 22 -6.19 -12.10 7.20
CA PHE A 22 -5.27 -11.04 6.76
C PHE A 22 -6.03 -9.80 6.29
N ILE A 23 -7.03 -9.99 5.41
CA ILE A 23 -7.86 -8.87 4.93
C ILE A 23 -8.66 -8.26 6.08
N ARG A 24 -9.25 -9.08 6.97
CA ARG A 24 -9.99 -8.57 8.14
C ARG A 24 -9.14 -7.72 9.09
N LEU A 25 -7.82 -7.93 9.16
CA LEU A 25 -6.94 -7.12 10.00
C LEU A 25 -6.97 -5.65 9.58
N PHE A 26 -7.07 -5.34 8.29
CA PHE A 26 -7.08 -3.94 7.81
C PHE A 26 -8.23 -3.10 8.35
N ASN A 27 -9.33 -3.74 8.74
CA ASN A 27 -10.50 -3.06 9.31
C ASN A 27 -10.53 -3.07 10.84
N GLN A 28 -9.47 -3.56 11.50
CA GLN A 28 -9.34 -3.48 12.96
C GLN A 28 -8.80 -2.12 13.42
N PRO A 29 -9.18 -1.65 14.63
CA PRO A 29 -8.61 -0.44 15.19
C PRO A 29 -7.09 -0.56 15.34
N GLN A 30 -6.37 0.43 14.80
CA GLN A 30 -4.91 0.46 14.78
C GLN A 30 -4.29 -0.80 14.12
N ALA A 31 -4.91 -1.28 13.04
CA ALA A 31 -4.48 -2.45 12.28
C ALA A 31 -2.98 -2.48 12.01
N ILE A 32 -2.41 -1.38 11.53
CA ILE A 32 -1.02 -1.31 11.11
C ILE A 32 -0.10 -1.40 12.33
N ARG A 33 -0.33 -0.55 13.34
CA ARG A 33 0.48 -0.55 14.56
C ARG A 33 0.37 -1.84 15.35
N ARG A 34 -0.82 -2.46 15.43
CA ARG A 34 -1.10 -3.61 16.30
C ARG A 34 -0.96 -4.96 15.63
N ALA A 35 -1.00 -5.02 14.30
CA ALA A 35 -0.88 -6.27 13.56
C ALA A 35 0.27 -6.25 12.55
N PHE A 36 0.26 -5.34 11.57
CA PHE A 36 1.23 -5.40 10.46
C PHE A 36 2.66 -5.09 10.90
N LEU A 37 2.86 -4.13 11.80
CA LEU A 37 4.17 -3.80 12.34
C LEU A 37 4.77 -5.00 13.14
N PRO A 38 4.06 -5.63 14.09
CA PRO A 38 4.51 -6.89 14.69
C PRO A 38 4.72 -8.01 13.67
N MET A 39 3.83 -8.18 12.69
CA MET A 39 3.98 -9.20 11.65
C MET A 39 5.27 -9.02 10.85
N HIS A 40 5.65 -7.79 10.57
CA HIS A 40 6.93 -7.47 9.95
C HIS A 40 8.11 -7.81 10.87
N GLN A 41 8.11 -7.29 12.10
CA GLN A 41 9.18 -7.49 13.10
C GLN A 41 9.47 -8.97 13.39
N TYR A 42 8.44 -9.81 13.27
CA TYR A 42 8.50 -11.23 13.58
C TYR A 42 8.54 -12.13 12.34
N GLY A 43 8.66 -11.56 11.14
CA GLY A 43 8.80 -12.30 9.87
C GLY A 43 7.52 -12.95 9.34
N VAL A 44 6.38 -12.74 10.01
CA VAL A 44 5.07 -13.25 9.56
C VAL A 44 4.68 -12.64 8.21
N LEU A 45 4.98 -11.35 8.00
CA LEU A 45 4.65 -10.68 6.75
C LEU A 45 5.45 -11.27 5.57
N SER A 46 6.73 -11.56 5.77
CA SER A 46 7.57 -12.25 4.78
C SER A 46 7.11 -13.70 4.52
N ALA A 47 6.67 -14.42 5.55
CA ALA A 47 6.12 -15.77 5.41
C ALA A 47 4.75 -15.80 4.70
N TYR A 48 4.00 -14.70 4.80
CA TYR A 48 2.70 -14.53 4.15
C TYR A 48 2.83 -14.08 2.69
N LEU A 49 3.65 -13.06 2.44
CA LEU A 49 3.81 -12.40 1.16
C LEU A 49 5.25 -12.56 0.66
N PRO A 50 5.54 -13.48 -0.27
CA PRO A 50 6.88 -13.70 -0.81
C PRO A 50 7.53 -12.45 -1.41
N GLN A 51 6.72 -11.58 -2.01
CA GLN A 51 7.14 -10.29 -2.54
C GLN A 51 7.70 -9.38 -1.44
N TRP A 52 7.15 -9.45 -0.22
CA TRP A 52 7.68 -8.72 0.94
C TRP A 52 9.07 -9.21 1.34
N GLN A 53 9.30 -10.52 1.27
CA GLN A 53 10.62 -11.10 1.57
C GLN A 53 11.72 -10.52 0.66
N ALA A 54 11.40 -10.19 -0.59
CA ALA A 54 12.36 -9.62 -1.54
C ALA A 54 12.75 -8.16 -1.22
N ILE A 55 11.87 -7.40 -0.56
CA ILE A 55 12.13 -6.01 -0.18
C ILE A 55 12.55 -5.85 1.29
N ALA A 56 12.44 -6.91 2.08
CA ALA A 56 12.80 -6.90 3.50
C ALA A 56 14.30 -6.55 3.68
N GLY A 57 14.60 -5.44 4.36
CA GLY A 57 15.96 -4.95 4.53
C GLY A 57 16.61 -4.37 3.26
N LEU A 58 15.86 -4.19 2.16
CA LEU A 58 16.39 -3.66 0.91
C LEU A 58 16.60 -2.15 1.01
N MET A 59 17.87 -1.72 1.08
CA MET A 59 18.23 -0.29 1.03
C MET A 59 18.16 0.25 -0.40
N GLN A 60 17.64 1.48 -0.54
CA GLN A 60 17.78 2.26 -1.76
C GLN A 60 18.80 3.36 -1.54
N PHE A 61 19.91 3.28 -2.27
CA PHE A 61 20.98 4.27 -2.16
C PHE A 61 20.66 5.49 -3.04
N ASP A 62 19.74 6.32 -2.59
CA ASP A 62 19.55 7.66 -3.12
C ASP A 62 19.36 8.69 -2.00
N LEU A 63 19.29 9.97 -2.38
CA LEU A 63 19.27 11.09 -1.44
C LEU A 63 17.97 11.21 -0.62
N PHE A 64 16.98 10.35 -0.85
CA PHE A 64 15.64 10.46 -0.27
C PHE A 64 15.23 9.26 0.61
N HIS A 65 15.91 8.12 0.50
CA HIS A 65 15.56 6.92 1.25
C HIS A 65 16.45 6.72 2.48
N ILE A 66 15.96 7.21 3.63
CA ILE A 66 16.56 6.94 4.96
C ILE A 66 16.17 5.52 5.44
N TYR A 67 15.06 4.99 4.94
CA TYR A 67 14.50 3.69 5.29
C TYR A 67 14.77 2.65 4.20
N THR A 68 14.87 1.38 4.59
CA THR A 68 14.73 0.25 3.68
C THR A 68 13.30 0.25 3.09
N VAL A 69 13.10 -0.39 1.94
CA VAL A 69 11.82 -0.36 1.19
C VAL A 69 10.65 -0.87 2.05
N ASP A 70 10.86 -1.94 2.81
CA ASP A 70 9.90 -2.51 3.76
C ASP A 70 9.53 -1.54 4.89
N GLU A 71 10.53 -0.92 5.53
CA GLU A 71 10.31 0.04 6.61
C GLU A 71 9.61 1.30 6.06
N HIS A 72 10.01 1.79 4.88
CA HIS A 72 9.33 2.88 4.19
C HIS A 72 7.84 2.56 3.98
N THR A 73 7.55 1.36 3.47
CA THR A 73 6.18 0.92 3.23
C THR A 73 5.36 0.89 4.52
N LEU A 74 5.92 0.40 5.63
CA LEU A 74 5.25 0.45 6.92
C LEU A 74 5.04 1.86 7.44
N GLN A 75 5.99 2.77 7.26
CA GLN A 75 5.82 4.17 7.64
C GLN A 75 4.67 4.84 6.86
N VAL A 76 4.53 4.54 5.56
CA VAL A 76 3.39 5.01 4.75
C VAL A 76 2.07 4.47 5.32
N MET A 77 2.00 3.17 5.61
CA MET A 77 0.80 2.56 6.19
C MET A 77 0.46 3.14 7.57
N LEU A 78 1.46 3.39 8.42
CA LEU A 78 1.28 4.04 9.72
C LEU A 78 0.81 5.50 9.57
N LYS A 79 1.28 6.23 8.56
CA LYS A 79 0.81 7.59 8.28
C LYS A 79 -0.65 7.58 7.81
N LEU A 80 -1.06 6.62 6.98
CA LEU A 80 -2.46 6.41 6.61
C LEU A 80 -3.32 6.12 7.84
N GLU A 81 -2.90 5.20 8.71
CA GLU A 81 -3.60 4.90 9.96
C GLU A 81 -3.74 6.15 10.85
N ASN A 82 -2.68 6.95 10.95
CA ASN A 82 -2.68 8.18 11.72
C ASN A 82 -3.66 9.24 11.17
N LEU A 83 -4.12 9.14 9.92
CA LEU A 83 -5.17 10.01 9.40
C LEU A 83 -6.48 9.90 10.18
N LEU A 84 -6.70 8.83 10.97
CA LEU A 84 -7.86 8.68 11.84
C LEU A 84 -7.73 9.41 13.18
N SER A 85 -6.57 10.01 13.48
CA SER A 85 -6.33 10.74 14.73
C SER A 85 -6.93 12.15 14.71
N GLU A 86 -7.24 12.68 15.90
CA GLU A 86 -7.68 14.08 16.06
C GLU A 86 -6.62 15.09 15.61
N ASN A 87 -5.33 14.77 15.82
CA ASN A 87 -4.24 15.63 15.37
C ASN A 87 -4.22 15.74 13.83
N ALA A 88 -4.44 14.62 13.12
CA ALA A 88 -4.54 14.63 11.67
C ALA A 88 -5.77 15.39 11.16
N ALA A 89 -6.85 15.51 11.95
CA ALA A 89 -8.00 16.34 11.59
C ALA A 89 -7.62 17.84 11.48
N GLN A 90 -6.62 18.29 12.25
CA GLN A 90 -6.12 19.66 12.19
C GLN A 90 -5.03 19.83 11.11
N GLU A 91 -4.07 18.91 11.04
CA GLU A 91 -2.95 19.00 10.10
C GLU A 91 -3.34 18.71 8.65
N HIS A 92 -4.27 17.77 8.45
CA HIS A 92 -4.66 17.23 7.14
C HIS A 92 -6.19 17.04 7.03
N PRO A 93 -6.99 18.11 7.17
CA PRO A 93 -8.45 18.02 7.33
C PRO A 93 -9.18 17.31 6.17
N ILE A 94 -8.70 17.47 4.94
CA ILE A 94 -9.29 16.81 3.76
C ILE A 94 -8.99 15.31 3.79
N ALA A 95 -7.72 14.94 4.00
CA ALA A 95 -7.31 13.53 4.04
C ALA A 95 -7.94 12.79 5.22
N HIS A 96 -8.00 13.43 6.40
CA HIS A 96 -8.70 12.90 7.56
C HIS A 96 -10.17 12.61 7.25
N ARG A 97 -10.88 13.57 6.63
CA ARG A 97 -12.30 13.42 6.30
C ARG A 97 -12.54 12.27 5.33
N ILE A 98 -11.82 12.25 4.20
CA ILE A 98 -11.97 11.20 3.17
C ILE A 98 -11.64 9.83 3.77
N PHE A 99 -10.50 9.71 4.47
CA PHE A 99 -10.06 8.43 5.02
C PHE A 99 -10.96 7.92 6.16
N SER A 100 -11.58 8.83 6.91
CA SER A 100 -12.57 8.47 7.96
C SER A 100 -13.89 7.96 7.38
N GLN A 101 -14.27 8.39 6.17
CA GLN A 101 -15.50 7.97 5.49
C GLN A 101 -15.40 6.56 4.86
N LEU A 102 -14.18 6.08 4.62
CA LEU A 102 -13.98 4.72 4.09
C LEU A 102 -14.54 3.67 5.06
N GLN A 103 -15.56 2.94 4.62
CA GLN A 103 -16.15 1.84 5.39
C GLN A 103 -15.23 0.62 5.41
N ASP A 104 -14.58 0.35 4.27
CA ASP A 104 -13.56 -0.67 4.12
C ASP A 104 -12.23 -0.01 3.71
N ARG A 105 -11.18 -0.26 4.48
CA ARG A 105 -9.82 0.25 4.23
C ARG A 105 -8.89 -0.79 3.63
N SER A 106 -9.36 -2.01 3.42
CA SER A 106 -8.55 -3.12 2.90
C SER A 106 -7.93 -2.76 1.55
N LEU A 107 -8.68 -2.09 0.68
CA LEU A 107 -8.21 -1.66 -0.63
C LEU A 107 -7.02 -0.71 -0.53
N ILE A 108 -7.19 0.42 0.18
CA ILE A 108 -6.15 1.45 0.27
C ILE A 108 -4.91 0.97 1.05
N TYR A 109 -5.09 0.16 2.09
CA TYR A 109 -3.95 -0.44 2.79
C TYR A 109 -3.25 -1.51 1.97
N SER A 110 -3.97 -2.29 1.18
CA SER A 110 -3.34 -3.25 0.24
C SER A 110 -2.55 -2.49 -0.82
N ALA A 111 -3.11 -1.44 -1.42
CA ALA A 111 -2.36 -0.59 -2.36
C ALA A 111 -1.11 0.02 -1.72
N ALA A 112 -1.20 0.50 -0.48
CA ALA A 112 -0.05 1.02 0.26
C ALA A 112 1.01 -0.06 0.53
N LEU A 113 0.59 -1.28 0.88
CA LEU A 113 1.49 -2.42 1.08
C LEU A 113 2.25 -2.80 -0.20
N PHE A 114 1.64 -2.59 -1.37
CA PHE A 114 2.20 -3.00 -2.66
C PHE A 114 2.89 -1.89 -3.44
N HIS A 115 2.75 -0.60 -3.05
CA HIS A 115 3.17 0.52 -3.91
C HIS A 115 4.62 0.45 -4.40
N ASP A 116 5.51 -0.09 -3.56
CA ASP A 116 6.94 -0.22 -3.81
C ASP A 116 7.44 -1.68 -3.78
N ILE A 117 6.53 -2.65 -3.74
CA ILE A 117 6.82 -4.08 -3.48
C ILE A 117 7.70 -4.76 -4.53
N ALA A 118 7.78 -4.16 -5.73
CA ALA A 118 8.57 -4.68 -6.85
C ALA A 118 9.94 -4.00 -6.98
N LYS A 119 10.33 -3.09 -6.07
CA LYS A 119 11.66 -2.49 -6.07
C LYS A 119 12.74 -3.58 -5.99
N GLY A 120 13.81 -3.39 -6.76
CA GLY A 120 14.94 -4.33 -6.85
C GLY A 120 14.78 -5.45 -7.89
N ARG A 121 13.62 -5.59 -8.55
CA ARG A 121 13.38 -6.63 -9.58
C ARG A 121 13.88 -6.26 -10.98
N GLY A 122 14.33 -5.03 -11.18
CA GLY A 122 14.63 -4.46 -12.51
C GLY A 122 13.36 -4.09 -13.27
N GLY A 123 13.45 -3.17 -14.23
CA GLY A 123 12.28 -2.62 -14.92
C GLY A 123 11.54 -1.55 -14.11
N ASP A 124 10.30 -1.25 -14.49
CA ASP A 124 9.44 -0.27 -13.81
C ASP A 124 8.72 -0.94 -12.63
N HIS A 125 9.08 -0.55 -11.41
CA HIS A 125 8.53 -1.16 -10.20
C HIS A 125 7.05 -0.83 -9.99
N ALA A 126 6.55 0.27 -10.54
CA ALA A 126 5.14 0.63 -10.40
C ALA A 126 4.26 -0.30 -11.26
N GLU A 127 4.71 -0.64 -12.47
CA GLU A 127 4.01 -1.60 -13.34
C GLU A 127 4.08 -3.03 -12.77
N LEU A 128 5.27 -3.48 -12.35
CA LEU A 128 5.44 -4.81 -11.74
C LEU A 128 4.65 -4.95 -10.42
N GLY A 129 4.61 -3.89 -9.61
CA GLY A 129 3.81 -3.86 -8.39
C GLY A 129 2.30 -3.91 -8.67
N ALA A 130 1.86 -3.33 -9.79
CA ALA A 130 0.47 -3.41 -10.23
C ALA A 130 0.10 -4.83 -10.68
N GLU A 131 1.01 -5.55 -11.33
CA GLU A 131 0.80 -6.98 -11.63
C GLU A 131 0.70 -7.81 -10.34
N ASP A 132 1.63 -7.61 -9.39
CA ASP A 132 1.62 -8.30 -8.09
C ASP A 132 0.32 -8.07 -7.31
N ILE A 133 -0.20 -6.83 -7.27
CA ILE A 133 -1.44 -6.54 -6.54
C ILE A 133 -2.68 -7.07 -7.26
N ALA A 134 -2.65 -7.22 -8.59
CA ALA A 134 -3.74 -7.86 -9.32
C ALA A 134 -3.87 -9.34 -8.94
N GLU A 135 -2.75 -10.06 -8.87
CA GLU A 135 -2.73 -11.46 -8.41
C GLU A 135 -3.17 -11.58 -6.95
N PHE A 136 -2.67 -10.67 -6.10
CA PHE A 136 -3.09 -10.59 -4.70
C PHE A 136 -4.61 -10.37 -4.60
N ALA A 137 -5.17 -9.44 -5.38
CA ALA A 137 -6.58 -9.10 -5.35
C ALA A 137 -7.47 -10.32 -5.63
N VAL A 138 -7.15 -11.06 -6.70
CA VAL A 138 -7.87 -12.29 -7.09
C VAL A 138 -7.77 -13.34 -5.98
N LEU A 139 -6.56 -13.57 -5.46
CA LEU A 139 -6.33 -14.58 -4.43
C LEU A 139 -7.05 -14.28 -3.11
N HIS A 140 -7.28 -12.99 -2.81
CA HIS A 140 -7.90 -12.52 -1.57
C HIS A 140 -9.39 -12.18 -1.71
N GLY A 141 -9.98 -12.43 -2.89
CA GLY A 141 -11.42 -12.32 -3.11
C GLY A 141 -11.94 -10.91 -3.34
N PHE A 142 -11.06 -9.97 -3.72
CA PHE A 142 -11.48 -8.66 -4.21
C PHE A 142 -12.15 -8.80 -5.57
N ASP A 143 -13.15 -7.95 -5.84
CA ASP A 143 -13.79 -7.93 -7.14
C ASP A 143 -12.91 -7.27 -8.21
N ALA A 144 -13.34 -7.37 -9.48
CA ALA A 144 -12.57 -6.82 -10.60
C ALA A 144 -12.38 -5.29 -10.50
N ARG A 145 -13.38 -4.57 -9.98
CA ARG A 145 -13.33 -3.10 -9.87
C ARG A 145 -12.39 -2.66 -8.74
N GLU A 146 -12.41 -3.38 -7.63
CA GLU A 146 -11.48 -3.18 -6.53
C GLU A 146 -10.05 -3.48 -6.98
N SER A 147 -9.85 -4.59 -7.71
CA SER A 147 -8.57 -4.95 -8.32
C SER A 147 -8.05 -3.85 -9.25
N ASP A 148 -8.87 -3.36 -10.18
CA ASP A 148 -8.50 -2.29 -11.12
C ASP A 148 -8.11 -1.01 -10.38
N THR A 149 -8.85 -0.68 -9.32
CA THR A 149 -8.56 0.50 -8.48
C THR A 149 -7.21 0.33 -7.77
N MET A 150 -6.94 -0.83 -7.17
CA MET A 150 -5.67 -1.12 -6.50
C MET A 150 -4.49 -1.08 -7.46
N GLN A 151 -4.62 -1.71 -8.63
CA GLN A 151 -3.61 -1.68 -9.69
C GLN A 151 -3.31 -0.25 -10.13
N TRP A 152 -4.37 0.56 -10.32
CA TRP A 152 -4.19 1.96 -10.69
C TRP A 152 -3.47 2.76 -9.60
N LEU A 153 -3.85 2.59 -8.33
CA LEU A 153 -3.19 3.24 -7.20
C LEU A 153 -1.69 2.90 -7.13
N VAL A 154 -1.34 1.62 -7.31
CA VAL A 154 0.06 1.17 -7.31
C VAL A 154 0.79 1.73 -8.54
N ARG A 155 0.21 1.62 -9.74
CA ARG A 155 0.83 2.15 -10.97
C ARG A 155 1.07 3.67 -10.91
N ALA A 156 0.13 4.40 -10.31
CA ALA A 156 0.15 5.86 -10.28
C ALA A 156 0.82 6.45 -9.02
N HIS A 157 1.42 5.64 -8.12
CA HIS A 157 1.89 6.13 -6.81
C HIS A 157 2.96 7.23 -6.91
N LEU A 158 3.75 7.27 -7.99
CA LEU A 158 4.75 8.33 -8.23
C LEU A 158 4.17 9.58 -8.88
N LEU A 159 2.95 9.53 -9.42
CA LEU A 159 2.39 10.59 -10.25
C LEU A 159 2.37 11.93 -9.51
N MET A 160 1.89 11.93 -8.26
CA MET A 160 1.82 13.14 -7.44
C MET A 160 3.21 13.68 -7.11
N SER A 161 4.11 12.84 -6.59
CA SER A 161 5.44 13.28 -6.18
C SER A 161 6.26 13.80 -7.36
N VAL A 162 6.23 13.11 -8.50
CA VAL A 162 6.90 13.53 -9.73
C VAL A 162 6.33 14.85 -10.25
N THR A 163 5.00 15.00 -10.24
CA THR A 163 4.35 16.25 -10.69
C THR A 163 4.75 17.41 -9.79
N ALA A 164 4.65 17.25 -8.46
CA ALA A 164 4.95 18.32 -7.52
C ALA A 164 6.43 18.72 -7.48
N GLN A 165 7.35 17.78 -7.71
CA GLN A 165 8.79 18.03 -7.59
C GLN A 165 9.46 18.43 -8.91
N ARG A 166 8.91 18.01 -10.06
CA ARG A 166 9.56 18.18 -11.37
C ARG A 166 8.80 19.07 -12.36
N ARG A 167 7.61 19.57 -11.99
CA ARG A 167 6.80 20.46 -12.83
C ARG A 167 6.47 21.74 -12.06
N ASP A 168 6.09 22.79 -12.80
CA ASP A 168 5.57 24.01 -12.21
C ASP A 168 4.11 23.79 -11.78
N ILE A 169 3.87 23.71 -10.48
CA ILE A 169 2.53 23.52 -9.91
C ILE A 169 1.68 24.80 -9.93
N TYR A 170 2.27 25.94 -10.32
CA TYR A 170 1.54 27.18 -10.55
C TYR A 170 1.04 27.31 -12.00
N ASP A 171 1.51 26.45 -12.90
CA ASP A 171 1.02 26.36 -14.27
C ASP A 171 -0.34 25.62 -14.29
N PRO A 172 -1.43 26.29 -14.72
CA PRO A 172 -2.74 25.67 -14.83
C PRO A 172 -2.76 24.43 -15.74
N GLU A 173 -1.94 24.37 -16.79
CA GLU A 173 -1.89 23.22 -17.70
C GLU A 173 -1.36 21.98 -16.98
N VAL A 174 -0.31 22.13 -16.15
CA VAL A 174 0.24 21.04 -15.33
C VAL A 174 -0.81 20.50 -14.36
N VAL A 175 -1.58 21.39 -13.73
CA VAL A 175 -2.65 21.02 -12.81
C VAL A 175 -3.78 20.29 -13.53
N LEU A 176 -4.20 20.79 -14.70
CA LEU A 176 -5.25 20.17 -15.52
C LEU A 176 -4.82 18.79 -16.05
N ASP A 177 -3.58 18.64 -16.50
CA ASP A 177 -3.02 17.37 -16.95
C ASP A 177 -2.97 16.34 -15.82
N PHE A 178 -2.54 16.77 -14.62
CA PHE A 178 -2.55 15.92 -13.44
C PHE A 178 -3.97 15.49 -13.07
N ALA A 179 -4.92 16.43 -13.02
CA ALA A 179 -6.32 16.15 -12.73
C ALA A 179 -6.94 15.18 -13.75
N GLY A 180 -6.61 15.33 -15.05
CA GLY A 180 -7.05 14.44 -16.11
C GLY A 180 -6.51 13.00 -15.98
N LYS A 181 -5.30 12.84 -15.42
CA LYS A 181 -4.70 11.51 -15.15
C LYS A 181 -5.24 10.86 -13.88
N VAL A 182 -5.43 11.65 -12.82
CA VAL A 182 -6.00 11.20 -11.55
C VAL A 182 -7.49 10.92 -11.68
N LYS A 183 -8.13 11.47 -12.72
CA LYS A 183 -9.55 11.30 -13.07
C LYS A 183 -10.46 11.47 -11.86
N THR A 184 -10.95 12.67 -11.63
CA THR A 184 -12.18 12.83 -10.84
C THR A 184 -13.38 12.71 -11.79
N GLU A 185 -14.01 11.53 -11.84
CA GLU A 185 -15.46 11.29 -12.04
C GLU A 185 -15.74 9.78 -12.28
N TYR A 186 -16.72 9.22 -11.55
CA TYR A 186 -17.34 7.87 -11.70
C TYR A 186 -16.73 6.66 -10.98
N VAL A 187 -16.61 6.75 -9.65
CA VAL A 187 -16.94 5.60 -8.78
C VAL A 187 -18.00 6.09 -7.79
N TRP A 188 -19.24 5.64 -8.01
CA TRP A 188 -20.47 5.99 -7.30
C TRP A 188 -20.33 6.25 -5.80
N ILE A 189 -21.12 7.24 -5.33
CA ILE A 189 -21.59 7.40 -3.95
C ILE A 189 -21.53 6.08 -3.19
N ILE A 190 -20.55 5.94 -2.29
CA ILE A 190 -20.69 5.38 -0.94
C ILE A 190 -19.49 5.84 -0.10
#